data_AF-A0A968I3Q2-F1
#
_entry.id   AF-A0A968I3Q2-F1
#
_cell.length_a   1.000
_cell.length_b   1.000
_cell.length_c   1.000
_cell.angle_alpha   90.00
_cell.angle_beta   90.00
_cell.angle_gamma   90.00
#
_symmetry.space_group_name_H-M   'P 1'
#
loop_
_entity.id
_entity.type
_entity.pdbx_description
1 polymer ?
#
loop_
_entity_poly.entity_id
_entity_poly.type
_entity_poly.pdbx_seq_one_letter_code
_entity_poly.pdbx_strand_id
1 'polypeptide(L)' 'MPPEDARGVRDCLEAAGFFELPETQSEPLADARMYTISADDGTRRKTVQFSDPLPDAHLETLISLVRRLARAGERAKTPS' A
#
# COMPACT_ATOMS: atom_id res chain seq x y z
N MET A 1 5.68 -0.32 -13.87
CA MET A 1 5.25 0.91 -13.18
C MET A 1 6.12 2.05 -13.71
N PRO A 2 5.55 3.21 -14.07
CA PRO A 2 6.33 4.39 -14.43
C PRO A 2 7.26 4.81 -13.27
N PRO A 3 8.45 5.38 -13.55
CA PRO A 3 9.43 5.72 -12.52
C PRO A 3 8.96 6.83 -11.56
N GLU A 4 8.13 7.76 -12.05
CA GLU A 4 7.51 8.82 -11.25
C GLU A 4 6.54 8.25 -10.18
N ASP A 5 5.75 7.26 -10.55
CA ASP A 5 4.82 6.58 -9.66
C ASP A 5 5.55 5.75 -8.59
N ALA A 6 6.65 5.09 -8.97
CA ALA A 6 7.47 4.34 -8.02
C ALA A 6 8.11 5.25 -6.96
N ARG A 7 8.50 6.47 -7.34
CA ARG A 7 9.00 7.47 -6.40
C ARG A 7 7.92 7.93 -5.43
N GLY A 8 6.70 8.18 -5.92
CA GLY A 8 5.56 8.56 -5.07
C GLY A 8 5.16 7.49 -4.07
N VAL A 9 5.18 6.21 -4.48
CA VAL A 9 4.96 5.07 -3.57
C VAL A 9 6.01 5.04 -2.45
N ARG A 10 7.28 5.20 -2.80
CA ARG A 10 8.39 5.21 -1.83
C ARG A 10 8.26 6.35 -0.82
N ASP A 11 7.99 7.56 -1.30
CA ASP A 11 7.79 8.74 -0.45
C ASP A 11 6.67 8.52 0.57
N CYS A 12 5.54 7.93 0.14
CA CYS A 12 4.44 7.58 1.05
C CYS A 12 4.80 6.50 2.07
N LEU A 13 5.59 5.48 1.67
CA LEU A 13 6.04 4.43 2.58
C LEU A 13 6.99 4.97 3.65
N GLU A 14 7.88 5.89 3.28
CA GLU A 14 8.79 6.56 4.23
C GLU A 14 8.03 7.51 5.15
N ALA A 15 7.12 8.34 4.62
CA ALA A 15 6.30 9.26 5.40
C ALA A 15 5.41 8.53 6.43
N ALA A 16 4.87 7.36 6.06
CA ALA A 16 4.07 6.51 6.94
C ALA A 16 4.90 5.65 7.92
N GLY A 17 6.24 5.71 7.86
CA GLY A 17 7.11 4.85 8.67
C GLY A 17 6.85 3.35 8.45
N PHE A 18 6.45 2.95 7.24
CA PHE A 18 5.84 1.64 6.99
C PHE A 18 6.69 0.45 7.48
N PHE A 19 8.01 0.54 7.31
CA PHE A 19 8.94 -0.52 7.71
C PHE A 19 9.11 -0.65 9.24
N GLU A 20 8.71 0.38 9.98
CA GLU A 20 8.77 0.44 11.45
C GLU A 20 7.44 0.01 12.10
N LEU A 21 6.36 -0.09 11.32
CA LEU A 21 5.06 -0.52 11.81
C LEU A 21 5.07 -2.00 12.26
N PRO A 22 4.32 -2.37 13.31
CA PRO A 22 4.01 -3.76 13.59
C PRO A 22 3.24 -4.40 12.44
N GLU A 23 3.37 -5.72 12.28
CA GLU A 23 2.76 -6.48 11.18
C GLU A 23 1.23 -6.43 11.17
N THR A 24 0.62 -6.15 12.32
CA THR A 24 -0.82 -5.94 12.48
C THR A 24 -1.03 -4.62 13.23
N GLN A 25 -1.74 -3.69 12.60
CA GLN A 25 -1.97 -2.35 13.16
C GLN A 25 -3.27 -2.23 13.96
N SER A 26 -4.25 -3.10 13.67
CA SER A 26 -5.56 -3.05 14.32
C SER A 26 -6.11 -4.45 14.56
N GLU A 27 -6.86 -4.61 15.65
CA GLU A 27 -7.66 -5.81 15.85
C GLU A 27 -8.70 -5.92 14.72
N PRO A 28 -8.90 -7.11 14.13
CA PRO A 28 -9.88 -7.30 13.08
C PRO A 28 -11.29 -7.14 13.68
N LEU A 29 -11.95 -6.02 13.36
CA LEU A 29 -13.38 -5.87 13.59
C LEU A 29 -14.11 -6.73 12.54
N ALA A 30 -15.14 -7.48 12.96
CA ALA A 30 -15.82 -8.45 12.10
C ALA A 30 -16.42 -7.84 10.80
N ASP A 31 -16.73 -6.54 10.81
CA ASP A 31 -17.30 -5.78 9.69
C ASP A 31 -16.28 -4.81 9.04
N ALA A 32 -15.03 -4.77 9.51
CA ALA A 32 -14.04 -3.85 8.96
C ALA A 32 -13.42 -4.40 7.66
N ARG A 33 -13.14 -3.49 6.74
CA ARG A 33 -12.40 -3.83 5.52
C ARG A 33 -10.92 -4.00 5.85
N MET A 34 -10.38 -5.19 5.63
CA MET A 34 -8.96 -5.45 5.81
C MET A 34 -8.16 -5.14 4.55
N TYR A 35 -6.97 -4.57 4.75
CA TYR A 35 -5.98 -4.27 3.74
C TYR A 35 -4.67 -4.94 4.11
N THR A 36 -4.10 -5.69 3.16
CA THR A 36 -2.75 -6.24 3.29
C THR A 36 -1.84 -5.50 2.32
N ILE A 37 -0.85 -4.80 2.85
CA ILE A 37 0.17 -4.11 2.04
C ILE A 37 1.48 -4.86 2.23
N SER A 38 2.12 -5.23 1.12
CA SER A 38 3.46 -5.77 1.10
C SER A 38 4.37 -4.81 0.34
N ALA A 39 5.41 -4.33 1.01
CA ALA A 39 6.42 -3.46 0.42
C ALA A 39 7.78 -4.17 0.41
N ASP A 40 8.51 -4.01 -0.69
CA ASP A 40 9.85 -4.51 -0.90
C ASP A 40 10.69 -3.38 -1.49
N ASP A 41 11.72 -2.94 -0.77
CA ASP A 41 12.65 -1.91 -1.26
C ASP A 41 13.96 -2.53 -1.78
N GLY A 42 13.97 -3.82 -2.10
CA GLY A 42 15.17 -4.58 -2.49
C GLY A 42 16.10 -4.93 -1.33
N THR A 43 16.10 -4.17 -0.23
CA THR A 43 16.91 -4.47 0.97
C THR A 43 16.08 -5.09 2.10
N ARG A 44 14.81 -4.71 2.21
CA ARG A 44 13.89 -5.17 3.26
C ARG A 44 12.52 -5.40 2.66
N ARG A 45 11.84 -6.45 3.15
CA ARG A 45 10.46 -6.76 2.82
C ARG A 45 9.62 -6.71 4.09
N LYS A 46 8.47 -6.04 4.01
CA LYS A 46 7.54 -5.93 5.13
C LYS A 46 6.13 -6.10 4.62
N THR A 47 5.34 -6.88 5.35
CA THR A 47 3.90 -7.00 5.12
C THR A 47 3.19 -6.50 6.36
N VAL A 48 2.24 -5.60 6.17
CA VAL A 48 1.44 -5.01 7.25
C VAL A 48 -0.04 -5.18 6.90
N GLN A 49 -0.81 -5.62 7.88
CA GLN A 49 -2.27 -5.71 7.82
C GLN A 49 -2.89 -4.53 8.57
N PHE A 50 -3.85 -3.89 7.89
CA PHE A 50 -4.61 -2.77 8.40
C PHE A 50 -6.10 -3.07 8.32
N SER A 51 -6.86 -2.59 9.30
CA SER A 51 -8.32 -2.58 9.28
C SER A 51 -8.81 -1.17 8.99
N ASP A 52 -9.90 -1.04 8.24
CA ASP A 52 -10.63 0.21 8.10
C ASP A 52 -11.32 0.60 9.41
N PRO A 53 -11.28 1.87 9.85
CA PRO A 53 -10.59 3.00 9.22
C PRO A 53 -9.07 2.95 9.39
N LEU A 54 -8.33 3.37 8.35
CA LEU A 54 -6.87 3.43 8.41
C LEU A 54 -6.40 4.48 9.42
N PRO A 55 -5.36 4.19 10.23
CA PRO A 55 -4.92 5.10 11.28
C PRO A 55 -4.13 6.32 10.77
N ASP A 56 -3.68 6.31 9.50
CA ASP A 56 -2.79 7.32 8.94
C ASP A 56 -3.20 7.73 7.51
N ALA A 57 -3.23 9.04 7.24
CA ALA A 57 -3.65 9.60 5.96
C ALA A 57 -2.64 9.31 4.81
N HIS A 58 -1.36 9.07 5.12
CA HIS A 58 -0.38 8.63 4.15
C HIS A 58 -0.64 7.19 3.70
N LEU A 59 -1.19 6.32 4.57
CA LEU A 59 -1.62 4.97 4.21
C LEU A 59 -2.84 4.98 3.28
N GLU A 60 -3.81 5.86 3.53
CA GLU A 60 -4.94 6.09 2.63
C GLU A 60 -4.47 6.54 1.23
N THR A 61 -3.53 7.48 1.21
CA THR A 61 -2.90 7.99 -0.02
C THR A 61 -2.16 6.88 -0.76
N LEU A 62 -1.35 6.09 -0.04
CA LEU A 62 -0.62 4.95 -0.58
C LEU A 62 -1.56 3.92 -1.21
N ILE A 63 -2.62 3.53 -0.50
CA ILE A 63 -3.60 2.56 -1.01
C ILE A 63 -4.30 3.11 -2.26
N SER A 64 -4.68 4.38 -2.25
CA SER A 64 -5.31 5.04 -3.41
C SER A 64 -4.38 5.05 -4.62
N LEU A 65 -3.11 5.37 -4.41
CA LEU A 65 -2.09 5.42 -5.45
C LEU A 65 -1.80 4.01 -6.00
N VAL A 66 -1.58 3.02 -5.14
CA VAL A 66 -1.37 1.61 -5.56
C VAL A 66 -2.57 1.07 -6.32
N ARG A 67 -3.80 1.35 -5.89
CA ARG A 67 -5.02 0.94 -6.62
C ARG A 67 -5.11 1.58 -7.99
N ARG A 68 -4.81 2.88 -8.09
CA ARG A 68 -4.79 3.59 -9.38
C ARG A 68 -3.77 2.95 -10.34
N LEU A 69 -2.58 2.61 -9.84
CA LEU A 69 -1.53 1.97 -10.64
C LEU A 69 -1.88 0.54 -11.03
N ALA A 70 -2.48 -0.23 -10.14
CA ALA A 70 -2.98 -1.56 -10.46
C ALA A 70 -4.00 -1.50 -11.61
N ARG A 71 -4.97 -0.57 -11.54
CA ARG A 71 -5.96 -0.35 -12.60
C ARG A 71 -5.33 0.10 -13.92
N ALA A 72 -4.32 0.97 -13.87
CA ALA A 72 -3.59 1.42 -15.06
C ALA A 72 -2.77 0.29 -15.69
N GLY A 73 -2.16 -0.57 -14.87
CA GLY A 73 -1.42 -1.76 -15.31
C GLY A 73 -2.31 -2.87 -15.88
N GLU A 74 -3.51 -3.07 -15.34
CA GLU A 74 -4.51 -4.01 -15.87
C GLU A 74 -4.99 -3.58 -17.27
N ARG A 75 -5.19 -2.27 -17.50
CA ARG A 75 -5.52 -1.73 -18.83
C ARG A 75 -4.42 -1.94 -19.89
N ALA A 76 -3.19 -2.20 -19.48
CA ALA A 76 -2.06 -2.45 -20.38
C ALA A 76 -1.87 -3.96 -20.68
N LYS A 77 -2.62 -4.87 -20.05
CA LYS A 77 -2.51 -6.33 -20.22
C LYS A 77 -3.73 -6.97 -20.90
N THR A 78 -4.33 -6.28 -21.87
CA THR A 78 -5.31 -6.89 -22.80
C THR A 78 -4.84 -6.70 -24.24
N PRO A 79 -4.04 -7.62 -24.82
CA PRO A 79 -4.09 -7.82 -26.25
C PRO A 79 -5.38 -8.59 -26.58
N SER A 80 -6.16 -8.05 -27.52
CA SER A 80 -7.25 -8.75 -28.21
C SER A 80 -6.75 -9.95 -29.00
#